data_AF-A0A1S9PI38-F1
#
_entry.id   AF-A0A1S9PI38-F1
#
_cell.length_a   1.000
_cell.length_b   1.000
_cell.length_c   1.000
_cell.angle_alpha   90.00
_cell.angle_beta   90.00
_cell.angle_gamma   90.00
#
_symmetry.space_group_name_H-M   'P 1'
#
loop_
_entity.id
_entity.type
_entity.pdbx_description
1 polymer ?
#
loop_
_entity_poly.entity_id
_entity_poly.type
_entity_poly.pdbx_seq_one_letter_code
_entity_poly.pdbx_strand_id
1 'polypeptide(L)' 'MAGSTGNTPDAEALSTLKHDIKNQLSNITLAIEGLRFELEDTPGDFALYIDSVRQSAKKIDSLLDVIQAEEQE' A
#
# COMPACT_ATOMS: atom_id res chain seq x y z
N MET A 1 7.12 5.39 36.99
CA MET A 1 6.33 5.88 35.84
C MET A 1 7.31 6.38 34.78
N ALA A 2 7.90 5.48 34.00
CA ALA A 2 8.77 5.84 32.88
C ALA A 2 7.92 5.74 31.62
N GLY A 3 7.39 6.88 31.17
CA GLY A 3 6.69 6.97 29.90
C GLY A 3 7.67 6.67 28.78
N SER A 4 7.36 5.66 27.98
CA SER A 4 8.08 5.33 26.76
C SER A 4 8.15 6.58 25.87
N THR A 5 9.33 7.19 25.74
CA THR A 5 9.62 8.10 24.63
C THR A 5 9.81 7.24 23.39
N GLY A 6 8.68 6.75 22.86
CA GLY A 6 8.66 6.05 21.58
C GLY A 6 9.20 6.98 20.51
N ASN A 7 10.13 6.47 19.71
CA ASN A 7 10.76 7.18 18.60
C ASN A 7 9.71 7.49 17.52
N THR A 8 8.95 8.58 17.70
CA THR A 8 8.02 9.08 16.68
C THR A 8 8.85 9.43 15.44
N PRO A 9 8.58 8.82 14.27
CA PRO A 9 9.30 9.15 13.05
C PRO A 9 9.10 10.62 12.69
N ASP A 10 10.16 11.29 12.24
CA ASP A 10 10.06 12.64 11.69
C ASP A 10 9.39 12.64 10.30
N ALA A 11 9.11 13.83 9.77
CA ALA A 11 8.41 13.98 8.49
C ALA A 11 9.19 13.36 7.31
N GLU A 12 10.52 13.39 7.36
CA GLU A 12 11.38 12.81 6.33
C GLU A 12 11.30 11.27 6.36
N ALA A 13 11.37 10.67 7.55
CA ALA A 13 11.19 9.25 7.74
C ALA A 13 9.81 8.77 7.29
N LEU A 14 8.75 9.53 7.60
CA LEU A 14 7.39 9.23 7.15
C LEU A 14 7.23 9.37 5.62
N SER A 15 7.83 10.39 5.01
CA SER A 15 7.84 10.59 3.56
C SER A 15 8.57 9.45 2.84
N THR A 16 9.73 9.04 3.37
CA THR A 16 10.50 7.91 2.85
C THR A 16 9.69 6.61 2.95
N LEU A 17 9.07 6.37 4.11
CA LEU A 17 8.20 5.21 4.31
C LEU A 17 7.01 5.21 3.34
N LYS A 18 6.35 6.37 3.14
CA LYS A 18 5.27 6.53 2.15
C LYS A 18 5.73 6.14 0.75
N HIS A 19 6.88 6.66 0.32
CA HIS A 19 7.47 6.34 -0.99
C HIS A 19 7.72 4.84 -1.13
N ASP A 20 8.36 4.22 -0.14
CA ASP A 20 8.71 2.80 -0.19
C ASP A 20 7.49 1.90 -0.23
N ILE A 21 6.44 2.23 0.54
CA ILE A 21 5.17 1.49 0.48
C ILE A 21 4.51 1.68 -0.90
N LYS A 22 4.45 2.91 -1.45
CA LYS A 22 3.90 3.14 -2.80
C LYS A 22 4.63 2.35 -3.88
N ASN A 23 5.95 2.20 -3.75
CA ASN A 23 6.74 1.34 -4.63
C ASN A 23 6.33 -0.13 -4.50
N GLN A 24 6.13 -0.66 -3.29
CA GLN A 24 5.64 -2.03 -3.11
C GLN A 24 4.21 -2.23 -3.64
N LEU A 25 3.31 -1.25 -3.48
CA LEU A 25 1.96 -1.31 -4.05
C LEU A 25 1.99 -1.34 -5.58
N SER A 26 2.94 -0.65 -6.20
CA SER A 26 3.18 -0.69 -7.65
C SER A 26 3.66 -2.09 -8.07
N ASN A 27 4.60 -2.68 -7.34
CA ASN A 27 5.08 -4.06 -7.59
C ASN A 27 3.96 -5.09 -7.45
N ILE A 28 3.11 -4.97 -6.42
CA ILE A 28 1.94 -5.84 -6.22
C ILE A 28 0.97 -5.72 -7.40
N THR A 29 0.71 -4.50 -7.86
CA THR A 29 -0.18 -4.26 -9.02
C THR A 29 0.39 -4.90 -10.28
N LEU A 30 1.69 -4.76 -10.52
CA LEU A 30 2.36 -5.38 -11.67
C LEU A 30 2.27 -6.92 -11.61
N ALA A 31 2.53 -7.50 -10.45
CA ALA A 31 2.42 -8.95 -10.25
C ALA A 31 0.99 -9.47 -10.49
N ILE A 32 -0.03 -8.72 -10.04
CA ILE A 32 -1.43 -9.05 -10.31
C ILE A 32 -1.73 -9.07 -11.81
N GLU A 33 -1.29 -8.07 -12.57
CA GLU A 33 -1.52 -8.05 -14.01
C GLU A 33 -0.76 -9.18 -14.72
N GLY A 34 0.45 -9.53 -14.26
CA GLY A 34 1.17 -10.72 -14.74
C GLY A 34 0.41 -12.02 -14.48
N LEU A 35 -0.12 -12.21 -13.27
CA LEU A 35 -0.92 -13.37 -12.91
C LEU A 35 -2.21 -13.46 -13.75
N ARG A 36 -2.88 -12.33 -13.99
CA ARG A 36 -4.08 -12.28 -14.84
C ARG A 36 -3.78 -12.64 -16.29
N PHE A 37 -2.59 -12.30 -16.77
CA PHE A 37 -2.14 -12.67 -18.11
C PHE A 37 -1.83 -14.17 -18.22
N GLU A 38 -1.18 -14.76 -17.23
CA GLU A 38 -0.83 -16.19 -17.23
C GLU A 38 -2.03 -17.12 -16.99
N LEU A 39 -3.05 -16.67 -16.25
CA LEU A 39 -4.23 -17.45 -15.87
C LEU A 39 -5.40 -17.24 -16.85
N GLU A 40 -5.16 -17.44 -18.15
CA GLU A 40 -6.07 -17.14 -19.31
C GLU A 40 -7.58 -17.41 -19.10
N ASP A 41 -7.97 -18.32 -18.19
CA ASP A 41 -9.32 -18.42 -17.63
C ASP A 41 -9.22 -18.45 -16.11
N THR A 42 -9.28 -17.29 -15.44
CA THR A 42 -9.15 -17.22 -13.98
C THR A 42 -10.43 -17.80 -13.35
N PRO A 43 -10.42 -19.03 -12.80
CA PRO A 43 -11.63 -19.66 -12.26
C PRO A 43 -12.12 -18.85 -11.05
N GLY A 44 -13.44 -18.80 -10.84
CA GLY A 44 -14.12 -17.83 -9.97
C GLY A 44 -13.41 -17.43 -8.66
N ASP A 45 -12.87 -18.39 -7.91
CA ASP A 45 -12.19 -18.12 -6.64
C ASP A 45 -10.87 -17.32 -6.81
N PHE A 46 -10.08 -17.65 -7.84
CA PHE A 46 -8.84 -16.92 -8.13
C PHE A 46 -9.10 -15.47 -8.55
N ALA A 47 -10.17 -15.24 -9.33
CA ALA A 47 -10.57 -13.90 -9.73
C ALA A 47 -10.96 -13.07 -8.50
N LEU A 48 -11.73 -13.67 -7.59
CA LEU A 48 -12.10 -13.05 -6.33
C LEU A 48 -10.90 -12.72 -5.45
N TYR A 49 -9.92 -13.63 -5.33
CA TYR A 49 -8.71 -13.36 -4.55
C TYR A 49 -7.86 -12.25 -5.19
N ILE A 50 -7.67 -12.27 -6.51
CA ILE A 50 -6.92 -11.22 -7.22
C ILE A 50 -7.58 -9.85 -7.02
N ASP A 51 -8.90 -9.77 -7.16
CA ASP A 51 -9.64 -8.54 -6.97
C ASP A 51 -9.58 -8.06 -5.51
N SER A 52 -9.65 -8.98 -4.54
CA SER A 52 -9.50 -8.65 -3.11
C SER A 52 -8.12 -8.09 -2.78
N VAL A 53 -7.05 -8.68 -3.33
CA VAL A 53 -5.68 -8.16 -3.15
C VAL A 53 -5.55 -6.78 -3.81
N ARG A 54 -6.07 -6.63 -5.03
CA ARG A 54 -6.06 -5.35 -5.77
C ARG A 54 -6.79 -4.25 -5.00
N GLN A 55 -7.96 -4.56 -4.45
CA GLN A 55 -8.76 -3.59 -3.69
C GLN A 55 -8.07 -3.21 -2.39
N SER A 56 -7.42 -4.17 -1.72
CA SER A 56 -6.62 -3.92 -0.53
C SER A 56 -5.42 -3.01 -0.84
N ALA A 57 -4.69 -3.26 -1.93
CA ALA A 57 -3.57 -2.43 -2.36
C ALA A 57 -4.01 -0.98 -2.65
N LYS A 58 -5.15 -0.80 -3.36
CA LYS A 58 -5.75 0.53 -3.58
C LYS A 58 -6.16 1.20 -2.27
N LYS A 59 -6.71 0.44 -1.33
CA LYS A 59 -7.10 0.99 -0.02
C LYS A 59 -5.88 1.47 0.76
N ILE A 60 -4.79 0.70 0.78
CA ILE A 60 -3.54 1.10 1.42
C ILE A 60 -3.00 2.38 0.77
N ASP A 61 -2.97 2.48 -0.56
CA ASP A 61 -2.52 3.69 -1.26
C ASP A 61 -3.31 4.94 -0.80
N SER A 62 -4.64 4.83 -0.75
CA SER A 62 -5.50 5.93 -0.27
C SER A 62 -5.27 6.30 1.20
N LEU A 63 -4.88 5.33 2.04
CA LEU A 63 -4.56 5.59 3.44
C LEU A 63 -3.21 6.30 3.59
N LEU A 64 -2.27 6.10 2.67
CA LEU A 64 -0.97 6.77 2.70
C LEU A 64 -1.05 8.26 2.33
N ASP A 65 -2.13 8.68 1.68
CA ASP A 65 -2.30 10.09 1.31
C ASP A 65 -2.48 11.00 2.54
N VAL A 66 -2.82 10.43 3.71
CA VAL A 66 -2.88 11.18 4.98
C VAL A 66 -1.50 11.63 5.47
N ILE A 67 -0.40 11.04 4.97
CA ILE A 67 0.96 11.26 5.48
C ILE A 67 1.57 12.62 5.03
N GLN A 68 0.81 13.51 4.38
CA GLN A 68 1.29 14.84 3.99
C GLN A 68 0.23 15.95 4.16
N ALA A 69 -0.67 15.84 5.14
CA ALA A 69 -1.79 16.77 5.32
C ALA A 69 -1.56 17.88 6.37
N GLU A 70 -0.32 18.24 6.71
CA GLU A 70 0.00 19.36 7.60
C GLU A 70 0.85 20.43 6.90
N GLU A 71 0.27 21.07 5.89
CA GLU A 71 0.63 22.45 5.53
C GLU A 71 -0.67 23.28 5.51
N GLN A 72 -1.07 23.77 6.69
CA GLN A 72 -2.03 24.87 6.84
C GLN A 72 -2.05 25.37 8.29
N GLU A 73 -1.10 26.24 8.64
CA GLU A 73 -1.37 27.53 9.34
C GLU A 73 -0.20 28.50 9.20
#